data_AF-A0A7D5M8F5-F1
#
_entry.id   AF-A0A7D5M8F5-F1
#
_cell.length_a   1.000
_cell.length_b   1.000
_cell.length_c   1.000
_cell.angle_alpha   90.00
_cell.angle_beta   90.00
_cell.angle_gamma   90.00
#
_symmetry.space_group_name_H-M   'P 1'
#
loop_
_entity.id
_entity.type
_entity.pdbx_description
1 polymer ?
#
loop_
_entity_poly.entity_id
_entity_poly.type
_entity_poly.pdbx_seq_one_letter_code
_entity_poly.pdbx_strand_id
1 'polypeptide(L)'
;MRRDVRQDIKTLQVEIINDESKIIEYMHQGQYDLVKKCLSRIESDLKYLSIIANGAPIDKSEDRKIMDFLRVHYENIRNLSLPI
;
A
#
# COMPACT_ATOMS: atom_id res chain seq x y z
N MET A 1 -16.86 15.34 -12.25
CA MET A 1 -15.39 15.48 -12.13
C MET A 1 -14.79 14.12 -12.41
N ARG A 2 -14.03 13.94 -13.50
CA ARG A 2 -13.17 12.76 -13.63
C ARG A 2 -12.08 12.94 -12.57
N ARG A 3 -12.16 12.24 -11.44
CA ARG A 3 -11.00 12.13 -10.55
C ARG A 3 -9.88 11.54 -11.40
N ASP A 4 -8.74 12.20 -11.41
CA ASP A 4 -7.59 11.71 -12.15
C ASP A 4 -7.12 10.45 -11.43
N VAL A 5 -7.42 9.28 -12.02
CA VAL A 5 -7.09 7.99 -11.42
C VAL A 5 -5.58 7.89 -11.14
N ARG A 6 -4.75 8.61 -11.91
CA ARG A 6 -3.31 8.68 -11.65
C ARG A 6 -2.98 9.44 -10.37
N GLN A 7 -3.78 10.44 -10.02
CA GLN A 7 -3.64 11.16 -8.75
C GLN A 7 -4.07 10.26 -7.58
N ASP A 8 -5.17 9.53 -7.72
CA ASP A 8 -5.62 8.57 -6.69
C ASP A 8 -4.57 7.47 -6.48
N ILE A 9 -3.99 6.93 -7.57
CA ILE A 9 -2.86 5.97 -7.51
C ILE A 9 -1.68 6.56 -6.73
N LYS A 10 -1.24 7.79 -7.08
CA LYS A 10 -0.11 8.43 -6.39
C LYS A 10 -0.39 8.67 -4.91
N THR A 11 -1.60 9.13 -4.58
CA THR A 11 -2.00 9.35 -3.19
C THR A 11 -1.92 8.04 -2.40
N LEU A 12 -2.46 6.94 -2.94
CA LEU A 12 -2.40 5.64 -2.28
C LEU A 12 -0.97 5.15 -2.10
N GLN A 13 -0.11 5.31 -3.11
CA GLN A 13 1.30 4.93 -2.98
C GLN A 13 2.00 5.68 -1.84
N VAL A 14 1.73 6.99 -1.70
CA VAL A 14 2.27 7.81 -0.61
C VAL A 14 1.71 7.38 0.74
N GLU A 15 0.41 7.10 0.83
CA GLU A 15 -0.22 6.63 2.07
C GLU A 15 0.35 5.28 2.53
N ILE A 16 0.52 4.33 1.61
CA ILE A 16 1.13 3.02 1.86
C ILE A 16 2.54 3.16 2.44
N ILE A 17 3.42 3.95 1.80
CA ILE A 17 4.80 4.16 2.25
C ILE A 17 4.85 4.82 3.64
N ASN A 18 3.96 5.79 3.87
CA ASN A 18 3.89 6.50 5.15
C ASN A 18 3.44 5.57 6.28
N ASP A 19 2.44 4.72 6.02
CA ASP A 19 1.95 3.78 7.02
C ASP A 19 2.94 2.63 7.26
N GLU A 20 3.70 2.18 6.26
CA GLU A 20 4.84 1.27 6.46
C GLU A 20 5.90 1.89 7.40
N SER A 21 6.21 3.17 7.20
CA SER A 21 7.18 3.89 8.06
C SER A 21 6.67 3.98 9.50
N LYS A 22 5.38 4.27 9.70
CA LYS A 22 4.76 4.28 11.04
C LYS A 22 4.75 2.90 11.68
N ILE A 23 4.57 1.81 10.92
CA ILE A 23 4.63 0.45 11.47
C ILE A 23 5.98 0.21 12.13
N ILE A 24 7.08 0.60 11.47
CA ILE A 24 8.43 0.49 12.04
C ILE A 24 8.51 1.28 13.36
N GLU A 25 8.05 2.52 13.37
CA GLU A 25 8.02 3.35 14.59
C GLU A 25 7.18 2.73 15.71
N TYR A 26 5.98 2.22 15.41
CA TYR A 26 5.10 1.57 16.38
C TYR A 26 5.67 0.26 16.91
N MET A 27 6.38 -0.51 16.07
CA MET A 27 7.10 -1.70 16.52
C MET A 27 8.21 -1.34 17.51
N HIS A 28 8.99 -0.29 17.23
CA HIS A 28 10.03 0.19 18.16
C HIS A 28 9.46 0.68 19.50
N GLN A 29 8.24 1.22 19.49
CA GLN A 29 7.55 1.69 20.70
C GLN A 29 6.71 0.60 21.40
N GLY A 30 6.67 -0.63 20.88
CA GLY A 30 5.85 -1.72 21.42
C GLY A 30 4.33 -1.52 21.26
N GLN A 31 3.91 -0.63 20.36
CA GLN A 31 2.51 -0.29 20.11
C GLN A 31 1.83 -1.24 19.12
N TYR A 32 1.81 -2.53 19.44
CA TYR A 32 1.35 -3.59 18.51
C TYR A 32 -0.11 -3.45 18.03
N ASP A 33 -1.00 -2.83 18.82
CA ASP A 33 -2.37 -2.55 18.38
C ASP A 33 -2.41 -1.52 17.24
N LEU A 34 -1.51 -0.53 17.27
CA LEU A 34 -1.38 0.45 16.18
C LEU A 34 -0.72 -0.20 14.94
N VAL A 35 0.26 -1.08 15.14
CA VAL A 35 0.84 -1.90 14.07
C VAL A 35 -0.25 -2.68 13.33
N LYS A 36 -1.13 -3.39 14.07
CA LYS A 36 -2.25 -4.15 13.45
C LYS A 36 -3.20 -3.25 12.67
N LYS A 37 -3.53 -2.06 13.20
CA LYS A 37 -4.40 -1.09 12.50
C LYS A 37 -3.75 -0.59 11.21
N CYS A 38 -2.46 -0.24 11.25
CA CYS A 38 -1.73 0.17 10.05
C CYS A 38 -1.64 -0.97 9.03
N LEU A 39 -1.29 -2.19 9.45
CA LEU A 39 -1.25 -3.35 8.53
C LEU A 39 -2.59 -3.57 7.81
N SER A 40 -3.71 -3.51 8.54
CA SER A 40 -5.05 -3.65 7.96
C SER A 40 -5.41 -2.52 6.99
N ARG A 41 -4.95 -1.29 7.27
CA ARG A 41 -5.13 -0.16 6.37
C ARG A 41 -4.32 -0.33 5.09
N ILE A 42 -3.04 -0.67 5.18
CA ILE A 42 -2.18 -0.87 4.02
C ILE A 42 -2.73 -2.03 3.15
N GLU A 43 -3.22 -3.11 3.76
CA GLU A 43 -3.87 -4.20 3.01
C GLU A 43 -5.09 -3.71 2.22
N SER A 44 -5.92 -2.86 2.84
CA SER A 44 -7.08 -2.26 2.18
C SER A 44 -6.67 -1.31 1.04
N ASP A 45 -5.64 -0.50 1.25
CA ASP A 45 -5.13 0.45 0.27
C ASP A 45 -4.47 -0.26 -0.93
N LEU A 46 -3.71 -1.33 -0.68
CA LEU A 46 -3.15 -2.18 -1.74
C LEU A 46 -4.25 -2.88 -2.55
N LYS A 47 -5.30 -3.38 -1.90
CA LYS A 47 -6.45 -3.97 -2.59
C LYS A 47 -7.16 -2.95 -3.46
N TYR A 48 -7.36 -1.73 -2.94
CA TYR A 48 -7.96 -0.65 -3.71
C TYR A 48 -7.07 -0.22 -4.89
N LEU A 49 -5.76 -0.10 -4.66
CA LEU A 49 -4.77 0.18 -5.70
C LEU A 49 -4.79 -0.87 -6.83
N SER A 50 -4.94 -2.15 -6.48
CA SER A 50 -5.08 -3.23 -7.48
C SER A 50 -6.36 -3.10 -8.31
N ILE A 51 -7.49 -2.72 -7.70
CA ILE A 51 -8.76 -2.54 -8.41
C ILE A 51 -8.67 -1.37 -9.39
N ILE A 52 -8.16 -0.21 -8.94
CA ILE A 52 -8.05 0.97 -9.79
C ILE A 52 -7.02 0.77 -10.90
N ALA A 53 -5.93 0.05 -10.64
CA ALA A 53 -4.91 -0.22 -11.65
C ALA A 53 -5.47 -1.10 -12.78
N ASN A 54 -6.18 -2.18 -12.45
CA ASN A 54 -6.78 -3.06 -13.44
C ASN A 54 -7.92 -2.41 -14.24
N GLY A 55 -8.61 -1.42 -13.66
CA GLY A 55 -9.76 -0.74 -14.28
C GLY A 55 -9.42 0.56 -15.03
N ALA A 56 -8.19 1.06 -14.92
CA ALA A 56 -7.82 2.36 -15.45
C ALA A 56 -7.19 2.27 -16.86
N PRO A 57 -7.44 3.24 -17.75
CA PRO A 57 -6.75 3.35 -19.02
C PRO A 57 -5.33 3.92 -18.83
N ILE A 58 -4.46 3.12 -18.20
CA ILE A 58 -3.05 3.43 -17.95
C ILE A 58 -2.15 2.73 -18.97
N ASP A 59 -1.00 3.34 -19.25
CA ASP A 59 -0.03 2.76 -20.20
C ASP A 59 0.61 1.48 -19.62
N LYS A 60 1.04 0.55 -20.48
CA LYS A 60 1.73 -0.68 -20.05
C LYS A 60 2.95 -0.42 -19.16
N SER A 61 3.64 0.70 -19.35
CA SER A 61 4.78 1.08 -18.49
C SER A 61 4.32 1.47 -17.09
N GLU A 62 3.21 2.21 -16.98
CA GLU A 62 2.62 2.62 -15.70
C GLU A 62 2.02 1.41 -14.97
N ASP A 63 1.31 0.56 -15.69
CA ASP A 63 0.75 -0.70 -15.18
C ASP A 63 1.85 -1.59 -14.57
N ARG A 64 2.96 -1.78 -15.30
CA ARG A 64 4.10 -2.57 -14.79
C ARG A 64 4.66 -2.00 -13.49
N LYS A 65 4.83 -0.68 -13.40
CA LYS A 65 5.31 -0.01 -12.17
C LYS A 65 4.35 -0.22 -11.01
N ILE A 66 3.05 -0.16 -11.26
CA ILE A 66 2.04 -0.37 -10.21
C ILE A 66 2.01 -1.83 -9.78
N MET A 67 2.13 -2.78 -10.71
CA MET A 67 2.20 -4.20 -10.40
C MET A 67 3.47 -4.58 -9.61
N ASP A 68 4.62 -4.00 -9.96
CA ASP A 68 5.85 -4.17 -9.21
C ASP A 68 5.73 -3.54 -7.81
N PHE A 69 5.13 -2.35 -7.70
CA PHE A 69 4.82 -1.70 -6.43
C PHE A 69 3.93 -2.60 -5.55
N LEU A 70 2.80 -3.06 -6.08
CA LEU A 70 1.89 -3.97 -5.38
C LEU A 70 2.62 -5.21 -4.88
N ARG A 71 3.46 -5.84 -5.72
CA ARG A 71 4.22 -7.04 -5.33
C ARG A 71 5.12 -6.78 -4.13
N VAL A 72 5.95 -5.74 -4.21
CA VAL A 72 6.91 -5.41 -3.13
C VAL A 72 6.17 -5.11 -1.82
N HIS A 73 5.11 -4.32 -1.87
CA HIS A 73 4.39 -3.92 -0.66
C HIS A 73 3.53 -5.03 -0.06
N TYR A 74 2.97 -5.94 -0.87
CA TYR A 74 2.35 -7.17 -0.35
C TYR A 74 3.37 -8.09 0.34
N GLU A 75 4.59 -8.22 -0.22
CA GLU A 75 5.66 -8.99 0.41
C GLU A 75 6.12 -8.35 1.74
N ASN A 76 6.24 -7.03 1.78
CA ASN A 76 6.57 -6.29 3.02
C ASN A 76 5.54 -6.54 4.12
N ILE A 77 4.24 -6.38 3.82
CA ILE A 77 3.18 -6.67 4.80
C ILE A 77 3.24 -8.11 5.25
N ARG A 78 3.43 -9.05 4.33
CA ARG A 78 3.50 -10.47 4.67
C ARG A 78 4.64 -10.73 5.66
N ASN A 79 5.82 -10.15 5.43
CA ASN A 79 6.96 -10.28 6.34
C ASN A 79 6.70 -9.62 7.71
N LEU A 80 6.01 -8.48 7.74
CA LEU A 80 5.64 -7.77 8.98
C LEU A 80 4.49 -8.44 9.75
N SER A 81 3.65 -9.21 9.06
CA SER A 81 2.50 -9.92 9.64
C SER A 81 2.86 -11.27 10.25
N LEU A 82 4.04 -11.82 9.91
CA LEU A 82 4.53 -13.05 10.53
C LEU A 82 4.95 -12.74 11.97
N PRO A 83 4.46 -13.49 12.97
CA PRO A 83 4.91 -13.31 14.34
C PRO A 83 6.41 -13.66 14.41
N ILE A 84 7.21 -12.73 14.91
CA ILE A 84 8.60 -12.98 15.34
C ILE A 84 8.56 -13.66 16.71
#